data_AF-A0A085NG70-F1
#
_entry.id   AF-A0A085NG70-F1
#
_cell.length_a   1.000
_cell.length_b   1.000
_cell.length_c   1.000
_cell.angle_alpha   90.00
_cell.angle_beta   90.00
_cell.angle_gamma   90.00
#
_symmetry.space_group_name_H-M   'P 1'
#
loop_
_entity.id
_entity.type
_entity.pdbx_description
1 polymer ?
#
loop_
_entity_poly.entity_id
_entity_poly.type
_entity_poly.pdbx_seq_one_letter_code
_entity_poly.pdbx_strand_id
1 'polypeptide(L)'
;MNSEWYFLNIRDEESAAAFLREKGVFHRERSCLSCRQQMQLGSRRLNGSPQWRCTNKACRARISGRTGTWFEGSRNRLSLRKAIGLILSWSDKMSSMRFCEEHLGTPSPTAVEFPYITASFKHDKILQDIASLYPPV
;
A
#
# COMPACT_ATOMS: atom_id res chain seq x y z
N MET A 1 -6.84 12.71 -10.73
CA MET A 1 -5.37 12.60 -10.54
C MET A 1 -4.90 11.54 -11.53
N ASN A 2 -4.13 11.91 -12.55
CA ASN A 2 -3.75 11.01 -13.65
C ASN A 2 -2.69 9.98 -13.21
N SER A 3 -2.55 8.87 -13.93
CA SER A 3 -1.47 7.88 -13.79
C SER A 3 -0.08 8.55 -13.69
N GLU A 4 0.14 9.66 -14.40
CA GLU A 4 1.33 10.51 -14.30
C GLU A 4 1.62 10.99 -12.88
N TRP A 5 0.61 11.40 -12.10
CA TRP A 5 0.83 11.84 -10.72
C TRP A 5 1.34 10.69 -9.84
N TYR A 6 0.82 9.47 -10.04
CA TYR A 6 1.29 8.28 -9.34
C TYR A 6 2.77 8.04 -9.62
N PHE A 7 3.19 8.09 -10.89
CA PHE A 7 4.59 7.89 -11.26
C PHE A 7 5.51 9.00 -10.72
N LEU A 8 5.01 10.23 -10.63
CA LEU A 8 5.76 11.37 -10.11
C LEU A 8 5.91 11.36 -8.58
N ASN A 9 4.87 10.90 -7.86
CA ASN A 9 4.79 11.06 -6.39
C ASN A 9 5.02 9.76 -5.61
N ILE A 10 4.75 8.59 -6.20
CA ILE A 10 4.92 7.28 -5.54
C ILE A 10 6.10 6.55 -6.18
N ARG A 11 7.30 6.89 -5.70
CA ARG A 11 8.58 6.41 -6.26
C ARG A 11 9.10 5.17 -5.54
N ASP A 12 8.75 5.01 -4.28
CA ASP A 12 9.27 4.00 -3.37
C ASP A 12 8.20 3.52 -2.37
N GLU A 13 8.56 2.54 -1.53
CA GLU A 13 7.66 2.00 -0.50
C GLU A 13 7.31 3.02 0.59
N GLU A 14 8.16 4.04 0.81
CA GLU A 14 7.96 5.04 1.86
C GLU A 14 6.94 6.09 1.44
N SER A 15 7.07 6.64 0.23
CA SER A 15 6.07 7.48 -0.43
C SER A 15 4.74 6.75 -0.62
N ALA A 16 4.77 5.46 -0.96
CA ALA A 16 3.56 4.62 -1.00
C ALA A 16 2.90 4.49 0.38
N ALA A 17 3.68 4.23 1.43
CA ALA A 17 3.16 4.16 2.79
C ALA A 17 2.62 5.52 3.28
N ALA A 18 3.27 6.62 2.93
CA ALA A 18 2.82 7.97 3.25
C ALA A 18 1.47 8.28 2.58
N PHE A 19 1.33 7.99 1.29
CA PHE A 19 0.07 8.12 0.56
C PHE A 19 -1.05 7.29 1.21
N LEU A 20 -0.78 6.02 1.55
CA LEU A 20 -1.76 5.16 2.20
C LEU A 20 -2.14 5.66 3.60
N ARG A 21 -1.25 6.32 4.34
CA ARG A 21 -1.56 6.97 5.62
C ARG A 21 -2.43 8.20 5.46
N GLU A 22 -2.13 9.02 4.45
CA GLU A 22 -2.92 10.19 4.11
C GLU A 22 -4.37 9.79 3.81
N LYS A 23 -4.54 8.75 2.98
CA LYS A 23 -5.84 8.17 2.61
C LYS A 23 -6.51 7.34 3.71
N GLY A 24 -5.85 7.12 4.84
CA GLY A 24 -6.41 6.40 5.99
C GLY A 24 -6.45 4.87 5.86
N VAL A 25 -5.84 4.30 4.82
CA VAL A 25 -5.68 2.85 4.66
C VAL A 25 -4.63 2.31 5.62
N PHE A 26 -3.58 3.09 5.85
CA PHE A 26 -2.62 2.85 6.92
C PHE A 26 -2.98 3.69 8.13
N HIS A 27 -2.69 3.14 9.31
CA HIS A 27 -2.81 3.85 10.58
C HIS A 27 -2.03 5.16 10.53
N ARG A 28 -2.69 6.27 10.87
CA ARG A 28 -2.00 7.58 10.98
C ARG A 28 -1.10 7.61 12.21
N GLU A 29 -1.58 7.05 13.31
CA GLU A 29 -0.86 6.96 14.57
C GLU A 29 -1.03 5.56 15.16
N ARG A 30 -0.08 5.15 16.01
CA ARG A 30 -0.16 3.85 16.67
C ARG A 30 0.60 3.86 17.99
N SER A 31 0.00 3.27 19.01
CA SER A 31 0.65 3.02 20.30
C SER A 31 1.29 1.63 20.34
N CYS A 32 2.44 1.54 21.01
CA CYS A 32 3.12 0.27 21.26
C CYS A 32 2.31 -0.61 22.20
N LEU A 33 2.12 -1.89 21.85
CA LEU A 33 1.38 -2.83 22.68
C LEU A 33 2.07 -3.10 24.03
N SER A 34 3.40 -3.08 24.06
CA SER A 34 4.18 -3.42 25.26
C SER A 34 4.29 -2.28 26.26
N CYS A 35 4.48 -1.03 25.80
CA CYS A 35 4.73 0.11 26.70
C CYS A 35 3.82 1.32 26.47
N ARG A 36 2.80 1.19 25.62
CA ARG A 36 1.80 2.22 25.27
C ARG A 36 2.32 3.53 24.67
N GLN A 37 3.64 3.68 24.56
CA GLN A 37 4.28 4.83 23.91
C GLN A 37 3.98 4.89 22.41
N GLN A 38 4.01 6.10 21.86
CA GLN A 38 3.81 6.33 20.43
C GLN A 38 4.82 5.57 19.57
N MET A 39 4.40 5.21 18.37
CA MET A 39 5.24 4.55 17.38
C MET A 39 5.42 5.46 16.16
N GLN A 40 6.60 5.42 15.57
CA GLN A 40 6.90 6.09 14.31
C GLN A 40 6.94 5.06 13.18
N LEU A 41 6.28 5.38 12.06
CA LEU A 41 6.39 4.59 10.85
C LEU A 41 7.64 5.00 10.07
N GLY A 42 8.41 4.03 9.62
CA GLY A 42 9.51 4.24 8.68
C GLY A 42 10.07 2.91 8.20
N SER A 43 11.11 2.96 7.37
CA SER A 43 11.81 1.75 6.93
C SER A 43 13.19 1.62 7.59
N ARG A 44 13.71 0.39 7.65
CA ARG A 44 15.08 0.10 8.12
C ARG A 44 16.12 0.27 7.02
N ARG A 45 15.70 0.12 5.76
CA ARG A 45 16.54 0.20 4.55
C ARG A 45 15.84 1.11 3.55
N LEU A 46 16.59 1.75 2.67
CA LEU A 46 16.00 2.44 1.51
C LEU A 46 15.15 1.42 0.74
N ASN A 47 13.89 1.78 0.44
CA ASN A 47 12.90 0.91 -0.21
C ASN A 47 12.53 -0.38 0.55
N GLY A 48 12.86 -0.47 1.83
CA GLY A 48 12.43 -1.58 2.68
C GLY A 48 10.95 -1.51 3.05
N SER A 49 10.38 -2.64 3.46
CA SER A 49 8.99 -2.69 3.92
C SER A 49 8.80 -1.78 5.14
N PRO A 50 7.73 -0.96 5.17
CA PRO A 50 7.49 -0.04 6.27
C PRO A 50 7.24 -0.80 7.58
N GLN A 51 7.76 -0.26 8.67
CA GLN A 51 7.71 -0.82 10.02
C GLN A 51 7.34 0.27 11.02
N TRP A 52 6.43 -0.05 11.94
CA TRP A 52 6.22 0.77 13.11
C TRP A 52 7.30 0.47 14.12
N ARG A 53 7.98 1.51 14.60
CA ARG A 53 9.01 1.42 15.65
C ARG A 53 8.55 2.20 16.86
N CYS A 54 8.59 1.55 18.02
CA CYS A 54 8.35 2.25 19.28
C CYS A 54 9.42 3.33 19.52
N THR A 55 9.00 4.54 19.91
CA THR A 55 9.90 5.66 20.21
C THR A 55 10.69 5.45 21.50
N ASN A 56 10.20 4.59 22.41
CA ASN A 56 10.91 4.24 23.63
C ASN A 56 12.16 3.38 23.31
N LYS A 57 13.34 3.97 23.56
CA LYS A 57 14.66 3.36 23.32
C LYS A 57 14.92 2.09 24.12
N ALA A 58 14.26 1.89 25.25
CA ALA A 58 14.36 0.67 26.05
C ALA A 58 13.49 -0.47 25.48
N CYS A 59 12.29 -0.15 24.98
CA CYS A 59 11.35 -1.15 24.46
C CYS A 59 11.76 -1.67 23.08
N ARG A 60 12.12 -0.77 22.15
CA ARG A 60 12.56 -1.09 20.77
C ARG A 60 11.62 -2.01 19.97
N ALA A 61 10.39 -2.22 20.44
CA ALA A 61 9.40 -3.06 19.78
C ALA A 61 9.14 -2.56 18.37
N ARG A 62 8.96 -3.51 17.46
CA ARG A 62 8.65 -3.26 16.06
C ARG A 62 7.55 -4.17 15.60
N ILE A 63 6.69 -3.63 14.75
CA ILE A 63 5.68 -4.40 14.03
C ILE A 63 5.66 -3.95 12.57
N SER A 64 5.10 -4.78 11.69
CA SER A 64 4.96 -4.40 10.28
C SER A 64 4.05 -3.17 10.15
N GLY A 65 4.38 -2.26 9.23
CA GLY A 65 3.51 -1.16 8.82
C GLY A 65 2.13 -1.64 8.36
N ARG A 66 2.09 -2.85 7.82
CA ARG A 66 0.90 -3.54 7.31
C ARG A 66 0.06 -4.20 8.41
N THR A 67 0.55 -4.30 9.64
CA THR A 67 -0.19 -5.02 10.69
C THR A 67 -1.47 -4.29 11.07
N GLY A 68 -2.59 -5.00 11.15
CA GLY A 68 -3.92 -4.43 11.35
C GLY A 68 -4.37 -3.49 10.23
N THR A 69 -3.81 -3.62 9.02
CA THR A 69 -4.31 -2.94 7.81
C THR A 69 -4.74 -3.99 6.81
N TRP A 70 -5.37 -3.55 5.72
CA TRP A 70 -5.77 -4.43 4.63
C TRP A 70 -4.60 -5.16 3.96
N PHE A 71 -3.39 -4.64 4.12
CA PHE A 71 -2.17 -5.26 3.60
C PHE A 71 -1.58 -6.30 4.56
N GLU A 72 -2.22 -6.59 5.69
CA GLU A 72 -1.76 -7.65 6.60
C GLU A 72 -1.75 -9.01 5.88
N GLY A 73 -0.75 -9.85 6.17
CA GLY A 73 -0.60 -11.17 5.51
C GLY A 73 0.04 -11.14 4.10
N SER A 74 -0.07 -10.04 3.35
CA SER A 74 0.48 -9.89 1.99
C SER A 74 2.02 -9.74 1.90
N ARG A 75 2.74 -10.02 3.01
CA ARG A 75 4.10 -9.50 3.31
C ARG A 75 5.17 -9.71 2.23
N ASN A 76 5.02 -10.69 1.34
CA ASN A 76 6.03 -11.07 0.36
C ASN A 76 5.56 -11.09 -1.11
N ARG A 77 4.28 -10.82 -1.41
CA ARG A 77 3.75 -11.01 -2.78
C ARG A 77 3.58 -9.71 -3.55
N LEU A 78 3.33 -8.60 -2.86
CA LEU A 78 3.06 -7.33 -3.51
C LEU A 78 3.64 -6.15 -2.71
N SER A 79 4.46 -5.36 -3.37
CA SER A 79 4.97 -4.09 -2.85
C SER A 79 3.80 -3.08 -2.71
N LEU A 80 3.85 -2.15 -1.75
CA LEU A 80 2.80 -1.13 -1.60
C LEU A 80 2.69 -0.27 -2.86
N ARG A 81 3.82 0.08 -3.47
CA ARG A 81 3.84 0.79 -4.74
C ARG A 81 3.08 0.00 -5.81
N LYS A 82 3.43 -1.29 -6.00
CA LYS A 82 2.71 -2.16 -6.96
C LYS A 82 1.22 -2.25 -6.65
N ALA A 83 0.84 -2.37 -5.38
CA ALA A 83 -0.56 -2.44 -5.00
C ALA A 83 -1.34 -1.17 -5.33
N ILE A 84 -0.76 0.01 -5.09
CA ILE A 84 -1.39 1.28 -5.46
C ILE A 84 -1.51 1.39 -6.99
N GLY A 85 -0.46 1.03 -7.72
CA GLY A 85 -0.50 1.00 -9.19
C GLY A 85 -1.64 0.11 -9.71
N LEU A 86 -1.78 -1.08 -9.15
CA LEU A 86 -2.87 -2.02 -9.46
C LEU A 86 -4.26 -1.44 -9.16
N ILE A 87 -4.45 -0.76 -8.03
CA ILE A 87 -5.71 -0.09 -7.67
C ILE A 87 -6.05 1.00 -8.70
N LEU A 88 -5.06 1.83 -9.07
CA LEU A 88 -5.24 2.92 -10.03
C LEU A 88 -5.56 2.39 -11.44
N SER A 89 -4.83 1.39 -11.92
CA SER A 89 -5.09 0.76 -13.23
C SER A 89 -6.49 0.14 -13.31
N TRP A 90 -6.99 -0.40 -12.20
CA TRP A 90 -8.33 -0.93 -12.12
C TRP A 90 -9.39 0.18 -12.14
N SER A 91 -9.16 1.28 -11.41
CA SER A 91 -10.03 2.45 -11.38
C SER A 91 -10.19 3.11 -12.76
N ASP A 92 -9.11 3.18 -13.54
CA ASP A 92 -9.09 3.81 -14.86
C ASP A 92 -9.62 2.89 -15.99
N LYS A 93 -10.21 1.74 -15.63
CA LYS A 93 -10.63 0.67 -16.57
C LYS A 93 -9.49 0.16 -17.48
N MET A 94 -8.23 0.53 -17.22
CA MET A 94 -7.01 0.20 -17.94
C MET A 94 -6.56 -1.28 -17.79
N SER A 95 -7.51 -2.15 -17.47
CA SER A 95 -7.38 -3.57 -17.11
C SER A 95 -6.73 -4.52 -18.13
N SER A 96 -6.01 -4.02 -19.15
CA SER A 96 -5.21 -4.91 -19.98
C SER A 96 -3.99 -5.39 -19.19
N MET A 97 -3.81 -6.71 -19.13
CA MET A 97 -2.64 -7.36 -18.49
C MET A 97 -1.31 -6.74 -18.97
N ARG A 98 -1.30 -6.25 -20.21
CA ARG A 98 -0.19 -5.57 -20.87
C ARG A 98 0.30 -4.31 -20.13
N PHE A 99 -0.60 -3.51 -19.54
CA PHE A 99 -0.19 -2.35 -18.72
C PHE A 99 0.55 -2.80 -17.44
N CYS A 100 0.04 -3.85 -16.78
CA CYS A 100 0.63 -4.39 -15.57
C CYS A 100 2.01 -5.01 -15.85
N GLU A 101 2.15 -5.70 -16.98
CA GLU A 101 3.43 -6.26 -17.43
C GLU A 101 4.45 -5.15 -17.77
N GLU A 102 4.05 -4.14 -18.55
CA GLU A 102 4.94 -3.06 -19.00
C GLU A 102 5.36 -2.10 -17.86
N HIS A 103 4.45 -1.72 -16.95
CA HIS A 103 4.72 -0.68 -15.96
C HIS A 103 4.96 -1.18 -14.53
N LEU A 104 4.46 -2.36 -14.16
CA LEU A 104 4.61 -2.92 -12.80
C LEU A 104 5.62 -4.08 -12.75
N GLY A 105 6.10 -4.55 -13.90
CA GLY A 105 7.13 -5.59 -14.03
C GLY A 105 6.76 -6.86 -13.26
N THR A 106 5.49 -7.25 -13.27
CA THR A 106 4.99 -8.45 -12.60
C THR A 106 4.95 -9.63 -13.58
N PRO A 107 5.72 -10.71 -13.36
CA PRO A 107 5.58 -11.93 -14.16
C PRO A 107 4.24 -12.62 -13.86
N SER A 108 3.77 -13.46 -14.80
CA SER A 108 2.42 -14.05 -14.84
C SER A 108 1.88 -14.72 -13.56
N PRO A 109 2.66 -15.21 -12.57
CA PRO A 109 2.10 -15.76 -11.33
C PRO A 109 1.44 -14.69 -10.43
N THR A 110 1.84 -13.42 -10.51
CA THR A 110 1.22 -12.33 -9.73
C THR A 110 -0.08 -11.84 -10.37
N ALA A 111 -0.26 -12.06 -11.68
CA ALA A 111 -1.50 -11.76 -12.39
C ALA A 111 -2.66 -12.69 -11.98
N VAL A 112 -2.36 -13.90 -11.51
CA VAL A 112 -3.37 -14.86 -11.00
C VAL A 112 -3.94 -14.46 -9.63
N GLU A 113 -3.23 -13.63 -8.86
CA GLU A 113 -3.75 -13.03 -7.63
C GLU A 113 -4.59 -11.78 -7.89
N PHE A 114 -4.48 -11.17 -9.07
CA PHE A 114 -5.20 -9.96 -9.41
C PHE A 114 -6.73 -10.11 -9.29
N PRO A 115 -7.37 -11.23 -9.71
CA PRO A 115 -8.78 -11.48 -9.44
C PRO A 115 -9.13 -11.64 -7.96
N TYR A 116 -8.26 -12.24 -7.15
CA TYR A 116 -8.51 -12.42 -5.70
C TYR A 116 -8.39 -11.11 -4.93
N ILE A 117 -7.39 -10.30 -5.27
CA ILE A 117 -7.19 -8.98 -4.70
C ILE A 117 -8.31 -8.04 -5.19
N THR A 118 -8.73 -8.11 -6.46
CA THR A 118 -9.86 -7.31 -7.01
C THR A 118 -11.24 -7.77 -6.61
N ALA A 119 -11.47 -9.05 -6.36
CA ALA A 119 -12.67 -9.54 -5.69
C ALA A 119 -12.77 -8.99 -4.27
N SER A 120 -11.63 -8.85 -3.58
CA SER A 120 -11.57 -8.20 -2.26
C SER A 120 -11.79 -6.68 -2.35
N PHE A 121 -11.37 -6.02 -3.45
CA PHE A 121 -11.62 -4.59 -3.71
C PHE A 121 -13.09 -4.26 -3.96
N LYS A 122 -13.85 -5.17 -4.60
CA LYS A 122 -15.21 -4.89 -5.10
C LYS A 122 -16.21 -4.50 -3.99
N HIS A 123 -15.95 -4.93 -2.76
CA HIS A 123 -16.84 -4.72 -1.61
C HIS A 123 -16.30 -3.75 -0.56
N ASP A 124 -15.10 -3.20 -0.73
CA ASP A 124 -14.48 -2.36 0.29
C ASP A 124 -14.69 -0.87 -0.02
N LYS A 125 -15.47 -0.21 0.84
CA LYS A 125 -15.82 1.20 0.72
C LYS A 125 -14.60 2.11 0.72
N ILE A 126 -13.52 1.80 1.45
CA ILE A 126 -12.32 2.66 1.48
C ILE A 126 -11.60 2.63 0.13
N LEU A 127 -11.60 1.48 -0.53
CA LEU A 127 -10.95 1.30 -1.83
C LEU A 127 -11.83 1.79 -2.98
N GLN A 128 -13.16 1.68 -2.83
CA GLN A 128 -14.13 2.39 -3.66
C GLN A 128 -14.06 3.91 -3.47
N ASP A 129 -13.81 4.40 -2.25
CA ASP A 129 -13.63 5.83 -1.95
C ASP A 129 -12.31 6.32 -2.55
N ILE A 130 -11.22 5.54 -2.44
CA ILE A 130 -9.97 5.84 -3.15
C ILE A 130 -10.18 5.83 -4.66
N ALA A 131 -10.87 4.84 -5.22
CA ALA A 131 -11.15 4.76 -6.65
C ALA A 131 -12.11 5.88 -7.13
N SER A 132 -13.11 6.25 -6.35
CA SER A 132 -14.12 7.28 -6.67
C SER A 132 -13.63 8.71 -6.44
N LEU A 133 -12.55 8.91 -5.69
CA LEU A 133 -11.78 10.16 -5.69
C LEU A 133 -11.10 10.44 -7.05
N TYR A 134 -11.25 9.54 -8.02
CA TYR A 134 -10.80 9.71 -9.41
C TYR A 134 -12.01 9.68 -10.36
N PRO A 135 -12.33 10.79 -11.05
CA PRO A 135 -13.34 10.75 -12.11
C PRO A 135 -12.80 9.92 -13.29
N PRO A 136 -13.63 9.11 -13.96
CA PRO A 136 -13.26 8.56 -15.26
C PRO A 136 -13.04 9.73 -16.22
N VAL A 137 -11.95 9.67 -16.98
CA VAL A 137 -11.70 10.60 -18.11
C VAL A 137 -12.80 10.42 -19.15
#